data_AF-A0A1V4DQS4-F1
#
_entry.id   AF-A0A1V4DQS4-F1
#
_cell.length_a   1.000
_cell.length_b   1.000
_cell.length_c   1.000
_cell.angle_alpha   90.00
_cell.angle_beta   90.00
_cell.angle_gamma   90.00
#
_symmetry.space_group_name_H-M   'P 1'
#
loop_
_entity.id
_entity.type
_entity.pdbx_description
1 polymer ?
#
loop_
_entity_poly.entity_id
_entity_poly.type
_entity_poly.pdbx_seq_one_letter_code
_entity_poly.pdbx_strand_id
1 'polypeptide(L)'
;MTEPRTRVVHTVDHGSVEIVCPAWCAGEHEDGGYRIDIAHYGDDHTLTLPVHRGRAELLLLALEQRPFTEGWPGREAFVSVGFGGDHHPAGVLGLECMAIELERHAEELREFARRLAVLAEDAR
;
A
#
# COMPACT_ATOMS: atom_id res chain seq x y z
N MET A 1 -0.47 21.66 9.90
CA MET A 1 -1.07 21.31 8.60
C MET A 1 -0.20 21.90 7.53
N THR A 2 0.36 21.08 6.64
CA THR A 2 1.15 21.54 5.50
C THR A 2 0.19 22.12 4.46
N GLU A 3 0.49 23.30 3.93
CA GLU A 3 -0.35 23.96 2.91
C GLU A 3 -0.40 23.13 1.61
N PRO A 4 -1.49 23.24 0.81
CA PRO A 4 -1.59 22.60 -0.49
C PRO A 4 -0.44 23.07 -1.39
N ARG A 5 0.27 22.12 -2.00
CA ARG A 5 1.38 22.42 -2.92
C ARG A 5 0.89 22.22 -4.34
N THR A 6 1.17 23.16 -5.22
CA THR A 6 0.86 23.01 -6.64
C THR A 6 2.08 22.50 -7.41
N ARG A 7 1.86 21.58 -8.34
CA ARG A 7 2.88 21.04 -9.25
C ARG A 7 2.37 21.11 -10.69
N VAL A 8 3.31 21.32 -11.61
CA VAL A 8 3.06 21.22 -13.04
C VAL A 8 3.72 19.93 -13.51
N VAL A 9 2.95 19.08 -14.18
CA VAL A 9 3.41 17.82 -14.78
C VAL A 9 3.25 17.93 -16.29
N HIS A 10 4.31 17.69 -17.04
CA HIS A 10 4.29 17.69 -18.49
C HIS A 10 3.91 16.32 -19.02
N THR A 11 2.76 16.20 -19.69
CA THR A 11 2.27 14.92 -20.22
C THR A 11 2.41 14.85 -21.74
N VAL A 12 2.46 13.63 -22.29
CA VAL A 12 2.59 13.41 -23.74
C VAL A 12 1.29 13.64 -24.51
N ASP A 13 0.15 13.63 -23.82
CA ASP A 13 -1.20 13.57 -24.41
C ASP A 13 -2.06 14.81 -24.11
N HIS A 14 -1.71 15.59 -23.08
CA HIS A 14 -2.48 16.73 -22.60
C HIS A 14 -1.63 17.99 -22.35
N GLY A 15 -0.34 17.95 -22.64
CA GLY A 15 0.59 19.05 -22.40
C GLY A 15 0.86 19.25 -20.91
N SER A 16 1.11 20.49 -20.49
CA SER A 16 1.34 20.80 -19.07
C SER A 16 0.03 20.76 -18.28
N VAL A 17 -0.01 19.90 -17.26
CA VAL A 17 -1.14 19.73 -16.35
C VAL A 17 -0.77 20.26 -14.97
N GLU A 18 -1.53 21.23 -14.47
CA GLU A 18 -1.38 21.73 -13.10
C GLU A 18 -2.21 20.87 -12.14
N ILE A 19 -1.57 20.37 -11.09
CA ILE A 19 -2.19 19.53 -10.05
C ILE A 19 -1.96 20.11 -8.66
N VAL A 20 -2.97 19.97 -7.80
CA VAL A 20 -2.89 20.34 -6.38
C VAL A 20 -2.57 19.10 -5.57
N CYS A 21 -1.37 19.04 -5.01
CA CYS A 21 -0.95 17.95 -4.15
C CYS A 21 -1.67 18.03 -2.79
N PRO A 22 -2.37 16.95 -2.37
CA PRO A 22 -2.86 16.82 -1.01
C PRO A 22 -1.73 16.95 0.01
N ALA A 23 -2.05 17.35 1.23
CA ALA A 23 -1.05 17.56 2.29
C ALA A 23 -0.25 16.30 2.67
N TRP A 24 -0.80 15.10 2.38
CA TRP A 24 -0.15 13.80 2.60
C TRP A 24 0.70 13.33 1.42
N CYS A 25 0.61 13.98 0.26
CA CYS A 25 1.38 13.58 -0.91
C CYS A 25 2.85 13.94 -0.72
N ALA A 26 3.76 13.01 -0.99
CA ALA A 26 5.20 13.21 -0.97
C ALA A 26 5.62 14.31 -1.97
N GLY A 27 4.88 14.43 -3.07
CA GLY A 27 5.02 15.48 -4.07
C GLY A 27 6.00 15.15 -5.19
N GLU A 28 6.30 13.86 -5.35
CA GLU A 28 7.02 13.28 -6.49
C GLU A 28 6.02 13.01 -7.61
N HIS A 29 6.31 13.54 -8.80
CA HIS A 29 5.51 13.35 -10.02
C HIS A 29 6.46 13.32 -11.21
N GLU A 30 6.31 12.31 -12.07
CA GLU A 30 7.16 12.15 -13.25
C GLU A 30 6.57 12.88 -14.47
N ASP A 31 7.42 13.58 -15.21
CA ASP A 31 7.09 14.14 -16.52
C ASP A 31 7.17 13.07 -17.63
N GLY A 32 6.50 13.33 -18.74
CA GLY A 32 6.54 12.50 -19.96
C GLY A 32 5.57 11.31 -19.95
N GLY A 33 4.77 11.13 -18.89
CA GLY A 33 3.71 10.13 -18.83
C GLY A 33 2.40 10.58 -19.50
N TYR A 34 1.38 9.71 -19.48
CA TYR A 34 0.01 10.09 -19.82
C TYR A 34 -0.66 10.77 -18.65
N ARG A 35 -1.57 11.71 -18.91
CA ARG A 35 -2.33 12.40 -17.85
C ARG A 35 -3.08 11.43 -16.93
N ILE A 36 -3.57 10.32 -17.47
CA ILE A 36 -4.33 9.30 -16.72
C ILE A 36 -3.48 8.61 -15.64
N ASP A 37 -2.17 8.56 -15.83
CA ASP A 37 -1.22 7.90 -14.94
C ASP A 37 -0.68 8.82 -13.84
N ILE A 38 -1.04 10.11 -13.86
CA ILE A 38 -0.68 11.02 -12.77
C ILE A 38 -1.40 10.55 -11.50
N ALA A 39 -0.60 10.23 -10.49
CA ALA A 39 -1.06 9.83 -9.17
C ALA A 39 -0.35 10.65 -8.08
N HIS A 40 -1.03 10.81 -6.95
CA HIS A 40 -0.45 11.25 -5.70
C HIS A 40 -0.07 10.02 -4.89
N TYR A 41 1.19 9.94 -4.47
CA TYR A 41 1.68 8.94 -3.52
C TYR A 41 2.07 9.61 -2.20
N GLY A 42 1.70 8.98 -1.09
CA GLY A 42 2.22 9.28 0.25
C GLY A 42 3.46 8.47 0.56
N ASP A 43 4.01 8.64 1.77
CA ASP A 43 5.18 7.88 2.22
C ASP A 43 4.87 6.38 2.36
N ASP A 44 5.85 5.55 2.02
CA ASP A 44 5.80 4.11 2.20
C ASP A 44 5.79 3.72 3.68
N HIS A 45 4.93 2.77 4.03
CA HIS A 45 4.84 2.16 5.34
C HIS A 45 4.91 0.64 5.25
N THR A 46 6.04 0.08 5.70
CA THR A 46 6.28 -1.37 5.62
C THR A 46 5.88 -2.11 6.90
N LEU A 47 4.98 -3.07 6.76
CA LEU A 47 4.70 -4.07 7.80
C LEU A 47 5.64 -5.26 7.64
N THR A 48 6.24 -5.71 8.73
CA THR A 48 7.27 -6.75 8.72
C THR A 48 7.02 -7.83 9.77
N LEU A 49 7.51 -9.04 9.53
CA LEU A 49 7.44 -10.17 10.46
C LEU A 49 8.83 -10.76 10.75
N PRO A 50 9.07 -11.30 11.95
CA PRO A 50 10.34 -11.93 12.28
C PRO A 50 10.53 -13.24 11.53
N VAL A 51 11.74 -13.47 11.02
CA VAL A 51 12.21 -14.70 10.36
C VAL A 51 13.62 -15.04 10.86
N HIS A 52 14.14 -16.23 10.52
CA HIS A 52 15.46 -16.68 10.97
C HIS A 52 16.63 -15.76 10.58
N ARG A 53 16.47 -14.98 9.51
CA ARG A 53 17.47 -14.01 9.01
C ARG A 53 17.16 -12.55 9.36
N GLY A 54 16.24 -12.28 10.28
CA GLY A 54 15.89 -10.93 10.70
C GLY A 54 14.40 -10.65 10.54
N ARG A 55 14.04 -9.60 9.80
CA ARG A 55 12.64 -9.26 9.51
C ARG A 55 12.41 -9.34 8.01
N ALA A 56 11.32 -9.99 7.60
CA ALA A 56 10.87 -10.00 6.22
C ALA A 56 9.71 -9.01 6.05
N GLU A 57 9.65 -8.36 4.90
CA GLU A 57 8.47 -7.58 4.50
C GLU A 57 7.26 -8.50 4.38
N LEU A 58 6.15 -8.06 4.95
CA LEU A 58 4.85 -8.71 4.84
C LEU A 58 3.95 -7.90 3.92
N LEU A 59 3.79 -6.60 4.18
CA LEU A 59 3.00 -5.67 3.36
C LEU A 59 3.75 -4.35 3.20
N LEU A 60 3.62 -3.73 2.03
CA LEU A 60 3.99 -2.34 1.78
C LEU A 60 2.71 -1.51 1.64
N LEU A 61 2.56 -0.43 2.40
CA LEU A 61 1.36 0.42 2.36
C LEU A 61 1.74 1.82 1.95
N ALA A 62 1.04 2.40 0.98
CA ALA A 62 1.17 3.82 0.64
C ALA A 62 -0.21 4.43 0.37
N LEU A 63 -0.42 5.68 0.83
CA LEU A 63 -1.61 6.44 0.41
C LEU A 63 -1.49 6.75 -1.09
N GLU A 64 -2.56 6.54 -1.82
CA GLU A 64 -2.60 6.77 -3.26
C GLU A 64 -3.92 7.46 -3.67
N GLN A 65 -3.84 8.34 -4.67
CA GLN A 65 -4.99 8.96 -5.31
C GLN A 65 -4.67 9.22 -6.78
N ARG A 66 -5.59 8.88 -7.69
CA ARG A 66 -5.42 9.07 -9.14
C ARG A 66 -6.45 10.07 -9.65
N PRO A 67 -6.14 11.39 -9.66
CA PRO A 67 -7.14 12.44 -9.90
C PRO A 67 -7.79 12.40 -11.29
N PHE A 68 -7.14 11.76 -12.27
CA PHE A 68 -7.63 11.75 -13.65
C PHE A 68 -8.32 10.46 -14.08
N THR A 69 -8.35 9.43 -13.23
CA THR A 69 -9.08 8.20 -13.56
C THR A 69 -10.60 8.39 -13.45
N GLU A 70 -11.34 7.63 -14.24
CA GLU A 70 -12.81 7.73 -14.33
C GLU A 70 -13.54 6.85 -13.32
N GLY A 71 -12.88 5.79 -12.83
CA GLY A 71 -13.45 4.81 -11.90
C GLY A 71 -12.53 4.47 -10.74
N TRP A 72 -13.03 3.63 -9.83
CA TRP A 72 -12.24 3.08 -8.74
C TRP A 72 -11.20 2.06 -9.27
N PRO A 73 -9.97 2.03 -8.73
CA PRO A 73 -9.39 2.99 -7.76
C PRO A 73 -9.03 4.32 -8.44
N GLY A 74 -9.29 5.45 -7.79
CA GLY A 74 -9.22 6.70 -8.54
C GLY A 74 -9.20 7.99 -7.76
N ARG A 75 -10.21 8.83 -8.02
CA ARG A 75 -10.29 10.20 -7.51
C ARG A 75 -10.38 10.30 -6.00
N GLU A 76 -10.85 9.26 -5.33
CA GLU A 76 -10.83 9.17 -3.88
C GLU A 76 -9.49 8.59 -3.41
N ALA A 77 -9.00 9.05 -2.26
CA ALA A 77 -7.80 8.47 -1.68
C ALA A 77 -8.06 7.03 -1.21
N PHE A 78 -7.11 6.15 -1.48
CA PHE A 78 -7.10 4.75 -1.04
C PHE A 78 -5.68 4.38 -0.55
N VAL A 79 -5.51 3.18 -0.02
CA VAL A 79 -4.18 2.63 0.27
C VAL A 79 -3.81 1.63 -0.82
N SER A 80 -2.66 1.83 -1.44
CA SER A 80 -2.01 0.84 -2.29
C SER A 80 -1.31 -0.17 -1.38
N VAL A 81 -1.78 -1.42 -1.39
CA VAL A 81 -1.23 -2.51 -0.56
C VAL A 81 -0.36 -3.41 -1.42
N GLY A 82 0.95 -3.27 -1.30
CA GLY A 82 1.95 -4.14 -1.91
C GLY A 82 2.00 -5.49 -1.20
N PHE A 83 1.70 -6.57 -1.93
CA PHE A 83 1.77 -7.95 -1.45
C PHE A 83 1.96 -8.91 -2.63
N GLY A 84 2.78 -9.95 -2.47
CA GLY A 84 2.95 -10.98 -3.51
C GLY A 84 3.60 -10.50 -4.81
N GLY A 85 4.23 -9.32 -4.81
CA GLY A 85 4.83 -8.70 -6.00
C GLY A 85 3.88 -7.78 -6.78
N ASP A 86 2.63 -7.63 -6.32
CA ASP A 86 1.61 -6.76 -6.93
C ASP A 86 1.11 -5.71 -5.93
N HIS A 87 0.41 -4.69 -6.44
CA HIS A 87 -0.24 -3.66 -5.66
C HIS A 87 -1.76 -3.80 -5.70
N HIS A 88 -2.38 -3.84 -4.53
CA HIS A 88 -3.81 -4.02 -4.37
C HIS A 88 -4.44 -2.76 -3.75
N PRO A 89 -5.23 -2.00 -4.51
CA PRO A 89 -5.96 -0.85 -3.99
C PRO A 89 -6.97 -1.28 -2.92
N ALA A 90 -6.95 -0.63 -1.76
CA ALA A 90 -7.86 -0.90 -0.66
C ALA A 90 -8.44 0.41 -0.10
N GLY A 91 -9.77 0.48 -0.05
CA GLY A 91 -10.47 1.48 0.75
C GLY A 91 -10.56 1.05 2.22
N VAL A 92 -11.26 1.85 3.04
CA VAL A 92 -11.41 1.61 4.49
C VAL A 92 -11.88 0.18 4.81
N LEU A 93 -12.99 -0.27 4.20
CA LEU A 93 -13.52 -1.62 4.45
C LEU A 93 -12.55 -2.71 3.99
N GLY A 94 -11.80 -2.48 2.92
CA GLY A 94 -10.80 -3.44 2.43
C GLY A 94 -9.67 -3.63 3.44
N LEU A 95 -9.16 -2.53 4.01
CA LEU A 95 -8.11 -2.57 5.04
C LEU A 95 -8.60 -3.24 6.33
N GLU A 96 -9.82 -2.95 6.77
CA GLU A 96 -10.43 -3.62 7.94
C GLU A 96 -10.58 -5.13 7.71
N CYS A 97 -11.05 -5.56 6.54
CA CYS A 97 -11.11 -6.98 6.19
C CYS A 97 -9.73 -7.63 6.17
N MET A 98 -8.71 -6.95 5.62
CA MET A 98 -7.33 -7.45 5.63
C MET A 98 -6.80 -7.59 7.06
N ALA A 99 -7.09 -6.63 7.94
CA ALA A 99 -6.67 -6.69 9.34
C ALA A 99 -7.30 -7.90 10.07
N ILE A 100 -8.60 -8.12 9.90
CA ILE A 100 -9.31 -9.28 10.46
C ILE A 100 -8.68 -10.60 9.98
N GLU A 101 -8.37 -10.71 8.68
CA GLU A 101 -7.75 -11.92 8.14
C GLU A 101 -6.32 -12.13 8.66
N LEU A 102 -5.55 -11.05 8.84
CA LEU A 102 -4.22 -11.13 9.45
C LEU A 102 -4.28 -11.62 10.91
N GLU A 103 -5.28 -11.18 11.68
CA GLU A 103 -5.52 -11.68 13.04
C GLU A 103 -5.86 -13.17 13.03
N ARG A 104 -6.74 -13.60 12.12
CA ARG A 104 -7.09 -15.02 11.94
C ARG A 104 -5.87 -15.87 11.59
N HIS A 105 -5.00 -15.40 10.69
CA HIS A 105 -3.76 -16.09 10.35
C HIS A 105 -2.77 -16.14 11.52
N ALA A 106 -2.77 -15.15 12.42
CA ALA A 106 -1.98 -15.21 13.64
C ALA A 106 -2.43 -16.34 14.57
N GLU A 107 -3.72 -16.65 14.62
CA GLU A 107 -4.24 -17.80 15.37
C GLU A 107 -3.80 -19.14 14.75
N GLU A 108 -3.85 -19.26 13.43
CA GLU A 108 -3.35 -20.43 12.70
C GLU A 108 -1.86 -20.68 12.99
N LEU A 109 -1.02 -19.64 12.97
CA LEU A 109 0.39 -19.74 13.32
C LEU A 109 0.60 -20.27 14.75
N ARG A 110 -0.21 -19.82 15.71
CA ARG A 110 -0.16 -20.32 17.09
C ARG A 110 -0.56 -21.79 17.17
N GLU A 111 -1.50 -22.23 16.34
CA GLU A 111 -1.85 -23.65 16.25
C GLU A 111 -0.70 -24.49 15.71
N PHE A 112 -0.05 -24.05 14.63
CA PHE A 112 1.15 -24.72 14.11
C PHE A 112 2.26 -24.79 15.15
N ALA A 113 2.48 -23.73 15.93
CA ALA A 113 3.45 -23.74 17.03
C ALA A 113 3.13 -24.80 18.09
N ARG A 114 1.84 -24.93 18.49
CA ARG A 114 1.41 -25.98 19.43
C ARG A 114 1.61 -27.38 18.86
N ARG A 115 1.24 -27.61 17.60
CA ARG A 115 1.45 -28.89 16.90
C ARG A 115 2.93 -29.26 16.85
N LEU A 116 3.79 -28.29 16.53
CA LEU A 116 5.24 -28.49 16.51
C LEU A 116 5.81 -28.85 17.89
N ALA A 117 5.30 -28.23 18.96
CA ALA A 117 5.73 -28.55 20.32
C ALA A 117 5.44 -30.01 20.70
N VAL A 118 4.24 -30.52 20.37
CA VAL A 118 3.87 -31.93 20.61
C VAL A 118 4.81 -32.88 19.87
N LEU A 119 5.07 -32.62 18.58
CA LEU A 119 5.98 -33.46 17.78
C LEU A 119 7.42 -33.45 18.31
N ALA A 120 7.87 -32.32 18.87
CA ALA A 120 9.19 -32.20 19.47
C ALA A 120 9.31 -32.95 20.81
N GLU A 121 8.21 -33.10 21.55
CA GLU A 121 8.13 -33.90 22.78
C GLU A 121 8.13 -35.40 22.46
N ASP A 122 7.38 -35.85 21.46
CA ASP A 122 7.31 -37.26 21.05
C ASP A 122 8.64 -37.80 20.49
N ALA A 123 9.50 -36.92 19.99
CA ALA A 123 10.80 -37.27 19.44
C ALA A 123 11.93 -37.38 20.50
N ARG A 124 11.63 -37.13 21.78
CA ARG A 124 12.56 -37.23 22.91
C ARG A 124 12.44 -38.56 23.66
#